data_AF-A0A2V6PVD0-F1
#
_entry.id   AF-A0A2V6PVD0-F1
#
_cell.length_a   1.000
_cell.length_b   1.000
_cell.length_c   1.000
_cell.angle_alpha   90.00
_cell.angle_beta   90.00
_cell.angle_gamma   90.00
#
_symmetry.space_group_name_H-M   'P 1'
#
loop_
_entity.id
_entity.type
_entity.pdbx_description
1 polymer ?
#
loop_
_entity_poly.entity_id
_entity_poly.type
_entity_poly.pdbx_seq_one_letter_code
_entity_poly.pdbx_strand_id
1 'polypeptide(L)'
;MPDIGEAQYRRSLYIYWKRQSPPPNMLIFDAPTREYCVVRRPRTNTPLQALTLLNDPQFVEASRAFAQRIMTEAADDPQKRIIYAFRLATARTPGADEIKVLLDVYQQQLAEYRKD
;
A
#
# COMPACT_ATOMS: atom_id res chain seq x y z
N MET A 1 -22.03 -0.71 7.03
CA MET A 1 -22.56 -0.73 5.65
C MET A 1 -21.48 -0.10 4.80
N PRO A 2 -20.95 -0.78 3.77
CA PRO A 2 -19.92 -0.19 2.92
C PRO A 2 -20.48 1.04 2.19
N ASP A 3 -19.66 2.06 2.04
CA ASP A 3 -20.02 3.27 1.29
C ASP A 3 -20.27 2.91 -0.19
N ILE A 4 -21.12 3.68 -0.89
CA ILE A 4 -21.52 3.42 -2.29
C ILE A 4 -21.08 4.60 -3.17
N GLY A 5 -20.57 4.32 -4.37
CA GLY A 5 -20.14 5.34 -5.34
C GLY A 5 -18.83 6.03 -4.95
N GLU A 6 -18.70 7.33 -5.21
CA GLU A 6 -17.47 8.10 -4.93
C GLU A 6 -17.04 8.10 -3.46
N ALA A 7 -17.99 7.84 -2.54
CA ALA A 7 -17.70 7.76 -1.12
C ALA A 7 -16.74 6.60 -0.75
N GLN A 8 -16.59 5.59 -1.61
CA GLN A 8 -15.66 4.46 -1.42
C GLN A 8 -14.18 4.88 -1.49
N TYR A 9 -13.85 5.96 -2.22
CA TYR A 9 -12.48 6.40 -2.45
C TYR A 9 -12.01 7.47 -1.45
N ARG A 10 -12.74 7.65 -0.34
CA ARG A 10 -12.38 8.63 0.68
C ARG A 10 -11.11 8.19 1.41
N ARG A 11 -10.25 9.17 1.73
CA ARG A 11 -9.09 8.90 2.58
C ARG A 11 -9.55 8.33 3.91
N SER A 12 -8.81 7.35 4.42
CA SER A 12 -9.09 6.68 5.69
C SER A 12 -9.26 7.64 6.88
N LEU A 13 -8.63 8.82 6.80
CA LEU A 13 -8.80 9.93 7.75
C LEU A 13 -10.25 10.45 7.87
N TYR A 14 -11.04 10.36 6.80
CA TYR A 14 -12.40 10.89 6.70
C TYR A 14 -13.48 9.80 6.78
N ILE A 15 -13.10 8.55 7.06
CA ILE A 15 -14.06 7.47 7.27
C ILE A 15 -14.75 7.68 8.62
N TYR A 16 -16.06 7.45 8.65
CA TYR A 16 -16.82 7.49 9.88
C TYR A 16 -16.33 6.39 10.85
N TRP A 17 -15.83 6.80 12.02
CA TRP A 17 -15.23 5.92 13.01
C TRP A 17 -16.15 5.80 14.23
N LYS A 18 -16.88 4.68 14.36
CA LYS A 18 -17.64 4.37 15.56
C LYS A 18 -16.72 3.92 16.68
N ARG A 19 -16.85 4.50 17.88
CA ARG A 19 -15.98 4.22 19.02
C ARG A 19 -15.87 2.73 19.36
N GLN A 20 -16.98 2.00 19.25
CA GLN A 20 -17.09 0.56 19.55
C GLN A 20 -17.04 -0.34 18.31
N SER A 21 -16.95 0.23 17.10
CA SER A 21 -16.93 -0.54 15.85
C SER A 21 -16.07 0.19 14.83
N PRO A 22 -14.73 0.19 15.03
CA PRO A 22 -13.80 0.74 14.06
C PRO A 22 -13.85 -0.06 12.74
N PRO A 23 -13.43 0.55 11.62
CA PRO A 23 -13.30 -0.15 10.35
C PRO A 23 -12.42 -1.42 10.48
N PRO A 24 -12.84 -2.57 9.92
CA PRO A 24 -12.14 -3.84 10.09
C PRO A 24 -10.72 -3.83 9.48
N ASN A 25 -10.52 -3.13 8.36
CA ASN A 25 -9.19 -2.94 7.77
C ASN A 25 -8.23 -2.21 8.72
N MET A 26 -8.70 -1.18 9.43
CA MET A 26 -7.89 -0.46 10.42
C MET A 26 -7.52 -1.35 11.61
N LEU A 27 -8.44 -2.19 12.08
CA LEU A 27 -8.15 -3.17 13.14
C LEU A 27 -7.08 -4.17 12.72
N ILE A 28 -7.18 -4.69 11.49
CA ILE A 28 -6.18 -5.62 10.94
C ILE A 28 -4.79 -4.98 10.91
N PHE A 29 -4.69 -3.67 10.63
CA PHE A 29 -3.42 -2.92 10.63
C PHE A 29 -3.14 -2.19 11.96
N ASP A 30 -3.47 -2.81 13.09
CA ASP A 30 -3.07 -2.38 14.43
C ASP A 30 -3.52 -0.95 14.81
N ALA A 31 -4.66 -0.48 14.25
CA ALA A 31 -5.21 0.82 14.64
C ALA A 31 -5.71 0.77 16.10
N PRO A 32 -5.32 1.76 16.94
CA PRO A 32 -5.74 1.80 18.33
C PRO A 32 -7.24 2.07 18.45
N THR A 33 -7.90 1.45 19.41
CA THR A 33 -9.29 1.79 19.74
C THR A 33 -9.33 3.14 20.48
N ARG A 34 -10.41 3.92 20.29
CA ARG A 34 -10.59 5.23 20.95
C ARG A 34 -11.18 5.09 22.36
N GLU A 35 -10.90 3.97 23.01
CA GLU A 35 -11.40 3.64 24.35
C GLU A 35 -10.35 3.98 25.42
N TYR A 36 -9.06 3.89 25.08
CA TYR A 36 -7.95 4.18 25.97
C TYR A 36 -6.80 4.89 25.23
N CYS A 37 -5.93 5.57 25.97
CA CYS A 37 -4.73 6.19 25.40
C CYS A 37 -3.70 5.13 25.01
N VAL A 38 -3.23 5.17 23.77
CA VAL A 38 -2.18 4.28 23.26
C VAL A 38 -0.90 5.08 23.05
N VAL A 39 0.12 4.81 23.88
CA VAL A 39 1.42 5.51 23.84
C VAL A 39 2.28 5.03 22.66
N ARG A 40 2.19 3.75 22.30
CA ARG A 40 2.95 3.15 21.19
C ARG A 40 2.08 2.17 20.43
N ARG A 41 2.07 2.26 19.10
CA ARG A 41 1.42 1.25 18.25
C ARG A 41 2.29 0.00 18.18
N PRO A 42 1.70 -1.20 18.30
CA PRO A 42 2.43 -2.43 18.01
C PRO A 42 2.79 -2.47 16.53
N ARG A 43 3.94 -3.06 16.21
CA ARG A 43 4.34 -3.36 14.84
C ARG A 43 4.13 -4.85 14.64
N THR A 44 3.00 -5.21 14.05
CA THR A 44 2.67 -6.61 13.74
C THR A 44 2.93 -6.88 12.26
N ASN A 45 3.39 -8.09 11.94
CA ASN A 45 3.48 -8.59 10.57
C ASN A 45 2.91 -10.02 10.56
N THR A 46 1.59 -10.13 10.66
CA THR A 46 0.91 -11.42 10.69
C THR A 46 0.61 -11.92 9.28
N PRO A 47 0.56 -13.25 9.05
CA PRO A 47 0.10 -13.81 7.78
C PRO A 47 -1.30 -13.33 7.38
N LEU A 48 -2.17 -13.04 8.35
CA LEU A 48 -3.52 -12.50 8.10
C LEU A 48 -3.48 -11.09 7.50
N GLN A 49 -2.56 -10.23 7.94
CA GLN A 49 -2.34 -8.91 7.33
C GLN A 49 -1.88 -9.05 5.87
N ALA A 50 -0.93 -9.95 5.60
CA ALA A 50 -0.48 -10.24 4.23
C ALA A 50 -1.60 -10.79 3.35
N LEU A 51 -2.41 -11.71 3.88
CA LEU A 51 -3.56 -12.26 3.17
C LEU A 51 -4.61 -11.17 2.89
N THR A 52 -4.83 -10.25 3.81
CA THR A 52 -5.75 -9.11 3.62
C THR A 52 -5.25 -8.21 2.50
N LEU A 53 -3.96 -7.88 2.45
CA LEU A 53 -3.37 -7.08 1.35
C LEU A 53 -3.53 -7.76 -0.02
N LEU A 54 -3.45 -9.08 -0.07
CA LEU A 54 -3.55 -9.84 -1.32
C LEU A 54 -5.00 -9.95 -1.83
N ASN A 55 -5.98 -10.02 -0.93
CA ASN A 55 -7.37 -10.33 -1.29
C ASN A 55 -8.32 -9.14 -1.25
N ASP A 56 -7.98 -8.06 -0.54
CA ASP A 56 -8.86 -6.91 -0.41
C ASP A 56 -8.86 -6.08 -1.72
N PRO A 57 -10.02 -5.91 -2.38
CA PRO A 57 -10.13 -5.17 -3.64
C PRO A 57 -9.58 -3.75 -3.55
N GLN A 58 -9.65 -3.10 -2.39
CA GLN A 58 -9.14 -1.75 -2.20
C GLN A 58 -7.63 -1.69 -2.45
N PHE A 59 -6.88 -2.68 -1.97
CA PHE A 59 -5.43 -2.74 -2.16
C PHE A 59 -5.07 -3.15 -3.59
N VAL A 60 -5.83 -4.05 -4.21
CA VAL A 60 -5.64 -4.45 -5.61
C VAL A 60 -5.86 -3.27 -6.55
N GLU A 61 -6.95 -2.53 -6.41
CA GLU A 61 -7.21 -1.34 -7.23
C GLU A 61 -6.21 -0.21 -6.96
N ALA A 62 -5.83 0.00 -5.69
CA ALA A 62 -4.78 0.95 -5.36
C ALA A 62 -3.43 0.58 -6.01
N SER A 63 -3.07 -0.69 -6.04
CA SER A 63 -1.84 -1.17 -6.69
C SER A 63 -1.85 -0.92 -8.21
N ARG A 64 -3.01 -1.10 -8.85
CA ARG A 64 -3.20 -0.84 -10.28
C ARG A 64 -3.08 0.66 -10.59
N ALA A 65 -3.78 1.50 -9.84
CA ALA A 65 -3.71 2.95 -10.00
C ALA A 65 -2.30 3.49 -9.71
N PHE A 66 -1.61 2.91 -8.72
CA PHE A 66 -0.22 3.24 -8.41
C PHE A 66 0.72 2.88 -9.56
N ALA A 67 0.58 1.67 -10.13
CA ALA A 67 1.36 1.25 -11.29
C ALA A 67 1.10 2.16 -12.50
N GLN A 68 -0.16 2.46 -12.81
CA GLN A 68 -0.52 3.38 -13.89
C GLN A 68 0.16 4.75 -13.70
N ARG A 69 0.07 5.31 -12.49
CA ARG A 69 0.67 6.59 -12.16
C ARG A 69 2.20 6.61 -12.35
N ILE A 70 2.89 5.54 -11.95
CA ILE A 70 4.34 5.41 -12.16
C ILE A 70 4.66 5.37 -13.66
N MET A 71 3.87 4.65 -14.45
CA MET A 71 4.12 4.51 -15.89
C MET A 71 3.88 5.83 -16.64
N THR A 72 2.93 6.66 -16.19
CA THR A 72 2.60 7.93 -16.85
C THR A 72 3.44 9.11 -16.39
N GLU A 73 3.78 9.18 -15.10
CA GLU A 73 4.43 10.37 -14.52
C GLU A 73 5.96 10.25 -14.42
N ALA A 74 6.51 9.02 -14.43
CA ALA A 74 7.95 8.82 -14.39
C ALA A 74 8.53 8.67 -15.81
N ALA A 75 9.82 9.00 -15.94
CA ALA A 75 10.57 8.76 -17.18
C ALA A 75 10.60 7.28 -17.58
N ASP A 76 10.79 7.00 -18.87
CA ASP A 76 10.88 5.64 -19.42
C ASP A 76 12.23 4.97 -19.11
N ASP A 77 12.52 4.84 -17.82
CA ASP A 77 13.70 4.16 -17.29
C ASP A 77 13.31 3.40 -16.02
N PRO A 78 13.58 2.08 -15.93
CA PRO A 78 13.20 1.26 -14.77
C PRO A 78 13.74 1.80 -13.44
N GLN A 79 14.98 2.30 -13.42
CA GLN A 79 15.58 2.82 -12.21
C GLN A 79 14.88 4.11 -11.75
N LYS A 80 14.62 5.06 -12.67
CA LYS A 80 13.84 6.27 -12.36
C LYS A 80 12.41 5.94 -11.91
N ARG A 81 11.76 4.95 -12.51
CA ARG A 81 10.43 4.46 -12.09
C ARG A 81 10.43 3.93 -10.67
N ILE A 82 11.44 3.12 -10.31
CA ILE A 82 11.60 2.60 -8.94
C ILE A 82 11.82 3.73 -7.94
N ILE A 83 12.69 4.69 -8.26
CA ILE A 83 12.94 5.85 -7.38
C ILE A 83 11.65 6.67 -7.20
N TYR A 84 10.89 6.88 -8.27
CA TYR A 84 9.62 7.60 -8.23
C TYR A 84 8.59 6.86 -7.36
N ALA A 85 8.39 5.56 -7.61
CA ALA A 85 7.49 4.70 -6.86
C ALA A 85 7.83 4.71 -5.36
N PHE A 86 9.12 4.58 -5.03
CA PHE A 86 9.59 4.55 -3.66
C PHE A 86 9.31 5.86 -2.92
N ARG A 87 9.58 7.00 -3.56
CA ARG A 87 9.27 8.31 -3.00
C ARG A 87 7.77 8.50 -2.80
N LEU A 88 6.94 8.03 -3.73
CA LEU A 88 5.50 8.14 -3.61
C LEU A 88 4.96 7.31 -2.42
N ALA A 89 5.50 6.10 -2.21
CA ALA A 89 5.05 5.20 -1.16
C ALA A 89 5.61 5.53 0.23
N THR A 90 6.86 6.00 0.32
CA THR A 90 7.59 6.13 1.59
C THR A 90 7.97 7.57 1.94
N ALA A 91 7.73 8.53 1.05
CA ALA A 91 8.12 9.94 1.17
C ALA A 91 9.63 10.18 1.37
N ARG A 92 10.49 9.18 1.14
CA ARG A 92 11.96 9.30 1.21
C ARG A 92 12.61 8.86 -0.10
N THR A 93 13.85 9.31 -0.32
CA THR A 93 14.67 8.82 -1.43
C THR A 93 15.29 7.46 -1.06
N PRO A 94 15.27 6.46 -1.96
CA PRO A 94 15.90 5.18 -1.68
C PRO A 94 17.43 5.28 -1.69
N GLY A 95 18.08 4.44 -0.88
CA GLY A 95 19.53 4.23 -0.91
C GLY A 95 19.95 3.29 -2.06
N ALA A 96 21.25 3.21 -2.33
CA ALA A 96 21.79 2.40 -3.42
C ALA A 96 21.44 0.90 -3.29
N ASP A 97 21.53 0.34 -2.08
CA ASP A 97 21.20 -1.06 -1.81
C ASP A 97 19.71 -1.35 -2.04
N GLU A 98 18.83 -0.42 -1.67
CA GLU A 98 17.39 -0.57 -1.85
C GLU A 98 17.00 -0.52 -3.33
N ILE A 99 17.63 0.38 -4.09
CA ILE A 99 17.45 0.45 -5.55
C ILE A 99 17.88 -0.87 -6.19
N LYS A 100 19.02 -1.43 -5.76
CA LYS A 100 19.54 -2.70 -6.29
C LYS A 100 18.55 -3.84 -6.04
N VAL A 101 18.09 -4.01 -4.81
CA VAL A 101 17.10 -5.07 -4.46
C VAL A 101 15.82 -4.92 -5.28
N LEU A 102 15.30 -3.70 -5.43
CA LEU A 102 14.08 -3.45 -6.19
C LEU A 102 14.25 -3.68 -7.70
N LEU A 103 15.43 -3.36 -8.26
CA LEU A 103 15.76 -3.66 -9.66
C LEU A 103 15.87 -5.16 -9.90
N ASP A 104 16.51 -5.90 -8.99
CA ASP A 104 16.64 -7.36 -9.10
C ASP A 104 15.26 -8.03 -9.12
N VAL A 105 14.35 -7.61 -8.22
CA VAL A 105 12.96 -8.09 -8.19
C VAL A 105 12.22 -7.72 -9.48
N TYR A 106 12.36 -6.48 -9.96
CA TYR A 106 11.74 -6.06 -11.21
C TYR A 106 12.19 -6.91 -12.40
N GLN A 107 13.48 -7.20 -12.53
CA GLN A 107 14.02 -8.01 -13.61
C GLN A 107 13.53 -9.46 -13.54
N GLN A 108 13.47 -10.05 -12.34
CA GLN A 108 12.94 -11.39 -12.14
C GLN A 108 11.47 -11.48 -12.58
N GLN A 109 10.64 -10.55 -12.10
CA GLN A 109 9.22 -10.52 -12.45
C GLN A 109 8.99 -10.23 -13.94
N LEU A 110 9.77 -9.32 -14.54
CA LEU A 110 9.70 -9.06 -15.98
C LEU A 110 10.07 -10.31 -16.81
N ALA A 111 11.02 -11.11 -16.35
CA ALA A 111 11.40 -12.35 -17.02
C ALA A 111 10.32 -13.44 -16.92
N GLU A 112 9.59 -13.49 -15.80
CA GLU A 112 8.43 -14.39 -15.64
C GLU A 112 7.27 -13.95 -16.54
N TYR A 113 6.84 -12.68 -16.47
CA TYR A 113 5.75 -12.16 -17.29
C TYR A 113 6.01 -12.15 -18.81
N ARG A 114 7.26 -12.28 -19.25
CA ARG A 114 7.60 -12.44 -20.67
C ARG A 114 7.50 -13.87 -21.16
N LYS A 115 7.44 -14.85 -20.26
CA LYS A 115 7.31 -16.28 -20.58
C LYS A 115 5.85 -16.71 -20.66
N ASP A 116 4.98 -16.05 -19.89
CA ASP A 116 3.52 -16.14 -19.99
C ASP A 116 2.99 -15.40 -21.23
#